data_AF-A0A3B8YWX2-F1
#
_entry.id   AF-A0A3B8YWX2-F1
#
_cell.length_a   1.000
_cell.length_b   1.000
_cell.length_c   1.000
_cell.angle_alpha   90.00
_cell.angle_beta   90.00
_cell.angle_gamma   90.00
#
_symmetry.space_group_name_H-M   'P 1'
#
loop_
_entity.id
_entity.type
_entity.pdbx_description
1 polymer ?
#
loop_
_entity_poly.entity_id
_entity_poly.type
_entity_poly.pdbx_seq_one_letter_code
_entity_poly.pdbx_strand_id
1 'polypeptide(L)'
;MKRSLQDVLKDARAIVPEVSTDEVSARIAEGLGKAVLLDVREKEEFREGHLPEAVSVPRGFLEIQIETAIPDRDTPIVAYCQGGTRSLIAGRALKEMGYTDVVSMAGGYGVWKGAGHPWTQDHQFTPDQLQRYSRHFLLPEVGEEGQAKLLDAKVLLIGAGGLGSPTAYYLAAAGVGTIGIVDDDTVDRSNLQRQILHTEERVGMPKVESAQLTLQGLNPDVKVVPYQERISSENVMSLFADYDIIVDGCDNFPTRYLVNDACVFLNKTNVHGSIFQFEGQTTVFQPH
;
A
#
# COMPACT_ATOMS: atom_id res chain seq x y z
N MET A 1 18.23 -41.11 -18.24
CA MET A 1 18.05 -40.66 -19.64
C MET A 1 18.08 -39.13 -19.62
N LYS A 2 18.97 -38.46 -20.37
CA LYS A 2 19.03 -36.99 -20.41
C LYS A 2 17.83 -36.49 -21.21
N ARG A 3 16.90 -35.79 -20.57
CA ARG A 3 15.76 -35.14 -21.24
C ARG A 3 16.15 -33.73 -21.66
N SER A 4 15.82 -33.33 -22.88
CA SER A 4 16.02 -31.96 -23.36
C SER A 4 14.88 -31.04 -22.92
N LEU A 5 15.10 -29.73 -22.95
CA LEU A 5 14.02 -28.75 -22.73
C LEU A 5 12.88 -28.93 -23.75
N GLN A 6 13.21 -29.30 -24.99
CA GLN A 6 12.20 -29.55 -26.04
C GLN A 6 11.30 -30.74 -25.68
N ASP A 7 11.85 -31.80 -25.09
CA ASP A 7 11.07 -32.95 -24.64
C ASP A 7 10.12 -32.55 -23.51
N VAL A 8 10.61 -31.74 -22.56
CA VAL A 8 9.80 -31.25 -21.43
C VAL A 8 8.64 -30.39 -21.93
N LEU A 9 8.89 -29.48 -22.87
CA LEU A 9 7.84 -28.61 -23.44
C LEU A 9 6.83 -29.41 -24.27
N LYS A 10 7.29 -30.42 -25.02
CA LYS A 10 6.39 -31.28 -25.79
C LYS A 10 5.44 -32.06 -24.86
N ASP A 11 5.96 -32.64 -23.78
CA ASP A 11 5.15 -33.32 -22.78
C ASP A 11 4.15 -32.36 -22.13
N ALA A 12 4.58 -31.12 -21.84
CA ALA A 12 3.70 -30.12 -21.23
C ALA A 12 2.55 -29.68 -22.17
N ARG A 13 2.82 -29.46 -23.46
CA ARG A 13 1.77 -29.14 -24.47
C ARG A 13 0.74 -30.26 -24.65
N ALA A 14 1.10 -31.51 -24.40
CA ALA A 14 0.17 -32.62 -24.48
C ALA A 14 -0.85 -32.63 -23.33
N ILE A 15 -0.54 -31.95 -22.22
CA ILE A 15 -1.32 -31.97 -20.97
C ILE A 15 -2.04 -30.63 -20.73
N VAL A 16 -1.38 -29.52 -21.08
CA VAL A 16 -1.84 -28.16 -20.83
C VAL A 16 -2.24 -27.51 -22.15
N PRO A 17 -3.53 -27.17 -22.34
CA PRO A 17 -3.96 -26.40 -23.49
C PRO A 17 -3.31 -25.02 -23.49
N GLU A 18 -2.92 -24.54 -24.68
CA GLU A 18 -2.46 -23.17 -24.89
C GLU A 18 -3.61 -22.32 -25.45
N VAL A 19 -3.75 -21.09 -24.96
CA VAL A 19 -4.72 -20.09 -25.43
C VAL A 19 -3.99 -18.84 -25.89
N SER A 20 -4.52 -18.13 -26.89
CA SER A 20 -3.90 -16.90 -27.40
C SER A 20 -4.17 -15.69 -26.49
N THR A 21 -3.36 -14.64 -26.59
CA THR A 21 -3.58 -13.39 -25.82
C THR A 21 -4.92 -12.74 -26.16
N ASP A 22 -5.35 -12.81 -27.42
CA ASP A 22 -6.62 -12.23 -27.88
C ASP A 22 -7.82 -13.01 -27.33
N GLU A 23 -7.73 -14.34 -27.28
CA GLU A 23 -8.75 -15.18 -26.62
C GLU A 23 -8.86 -14.88 -25.13
N VAL A 24 -7.71 -14.73 -24.44
CA VAL A 24 -7.71 -14.37 -23.01
C VAL A 24 -8.33 -12.98 -22.81
N SER A 25 -7.97 -12.00 -23.65
CA SER A 25 -8.54 -10.64 -23.59
C SER A 25 -10.04 -10.61 -23.86
N ALA A 26 -10.53 -11.36 -24.87
CA ALA A 26 -11.95 -11.49 -25.14
C ALA A 26 -12.70 -12.11 -23.95
N ARG A 27 -12.12 -13.15 -23.32
CA ARG A 27 -12.68 -13.76 -22.10
C ARG A 27 -12.70 -12.78 -20.92
N ILE A 28 -11.71 -11.87 -20.81
CA ILE A 28 -11.72 -10.80 -19.78
C ILE A 28 -12.90 -9.87 -20.03
N ALA A 29 -13.03 -9.37 -21.27
CA ALA A 29 -14.06 -8.42 -21.65
C ALA A 29 -15.49 -8.97 -21.54
N GLU A 30 -15.67 -10.28 -21.76
CA GLU A 30 -16.95 -10.97 -21.57
C GLU A 30 -17.30 -11.25 -20.10
N GLY A 31 -16.50 -10.73 -19.15
CA GLY A 31 -16.73 -10.86 -17.72
C GLY A 31 -16.24 -12.21 -17.20
N LEU A 32 -14.95 -12.47 -17.42
CA LEU A 32 -14.23 -13.70 -17.09
C LEU A 32 -14.81 -14.39 -15.84
N GLY A 33 -15.66 -15.39 -16.08
CA GLY A 33 -16.31 -16.11 -15.00
C GLY A 33 -15.26 -16.82 -14.16
N LYS A 34 -14.98 -16.30 -12.97
CA LYS A 34 -14.14 -16.92 -11.92
C LYS A 34 -12.70 -17.34 -12.29
N ALA A 35 -12.20 -17.17 -13.51
CA ALA A 35 -10.84 -17.63 -13.80
C ALA A 35 -9.79 -16.68 -13.21
N VAL A 36 -8.77 -17.27 -12.61
CA VAL A 36 -7.64 -16.55 -12.03
C VAL A 36 -6.53 -16.43 -13.07
N LEU A 37 -6.07 -15.21 -13.30
CA LEU A 37 -4.86 -14.94 -14.07
C LEU A 37 -3.65 -15.19 -13.16
N LEU A 38 -2.82 -16.18 -13.48
CA LEU A 38 -1.67 -16.56 -12.66
C LEU A 38 -0.37 -16.14 -13.35
N ASP A 39 0.31 -15.16 -12.78
CA ASP A 39 1.65 -14.75 -13.22
C ASP A 39 2.72 -15.59 -12.53
N VAL A 40 3.50 -16.33 -13.32
CA VAL A 40 4.60 -17.18 -12.80
C VAL A 40 5.99 -16.59 -13.00
N ARG A 41 6.09 -15.30 -13.35
CA ARG A 41 7.35 -14.56 -13.43
C ARG A 41 7.92 -14.23 -12.05
N GLU A 42 9.15 -13.74 -12.01
CA GLU A 42 9.73 -13.23 -10.75
C GLU A 42 8.98 -11.98 -10.29
N LYS A 43 9.04 -11.67 -8.99
CA LYS A 43 8.31 -10.55 -8.39
C LYS A 43 8.66 -9.21 -9.04
N GLU A 44 9.92 -9.02 -9.43
CA GLU A 44 10.41 -7.81 -10.08
C GLU A 44 9.74 -7.62 -11.45
N GLU A 45 9.62 -8.69 -12.26
CA GLU A 45 8.92 -8.64 -13.55
C GLU A 45 7.42 -8.34 -13.39
N PHE A 46 6.81 -8.84 -12.30
CA PHE A 46 5.42 -8.56 -11.97
C PHE A 46 5.23 -7.07 -11.66
N ARG A 47 6.07 -6.49 -10.78
CA ARG A 47 6.03 -5.07 -10.42
C ARG A 47 6.20 -4.14 -11.62
N GLU A 48 7.10 -4.47 -12.55
CA GLU A 48 7.32 -3.68 -13.78
C GLU A 48 6.12 -3.69 -14.75
N GLY A 49 5.18 -4.61 -14.52
CA GLY A 49 3.85 -4.58 -15.08
C GLY A 49 3.30 -5.98 -15.34
N HIS A 50 2.00 -6.13 -15.14
CA HIS A 50 1.28 -7.40 -15.18
C HIS A 50 -0.16 -7.20 -15.70
N LEU A 51 -0.89 -8.30 -15.88
CA LEU A 51 -2.31 -8.23 -16.24
C LEU A 51 -3.13 -7.73 -15.04
N PRO A 52 -4.21 -6.94 -15.22
CA PRO A 52 -5.07 -6.52 -14.12
C PRO A 52 -5.62 -7.74 -13.35
N GLU A 53 -5.71 -7.62 -12.03
CA GLU A 53 -6.23 -8.68 -11.13
C GLU A 53 -5.44 -10.01 -11.15
N ALA A 54 -4.23 -10.00 -11.72
CA ALA A 54 -3.38 -11.19 -11.72
C ALA A 54 -2.86 -11.54 -10.33
N VAL A 55 -2.85 -12.83 -10.02
CA VAL A 55 -2.22 -13.41 -8.83
C VAL A 55 -0.77 -13.74 -9.17
N SER A 56 0.18 -13.23 -8.38
CA SER A 56 1.61 -13.50 -8.55
C SER A 56 2.06 -14.69 -7.73
N VAL A 57 2.52 -15.75 -8.38
CA VAL A 57 3.20 -16.89 -7.74
C VAL A 57 4.42 -17.27 -8.59
N PRO A 58 5.64 -16.80 -8.23
CA PRO A 58 6.83 -17.06 -9.01
C PRO A 58 7.05 -18.56 -9.21
N ARG A 59 7.48 -18.95 -10.42
CA ARG A 59 7.62 -20.37 -10.79
C ARG A 59 8.42 -21.17 -9.74
N GLY A 60 9.49 -20.61 -9.18
CA GLY A 60 10.34 -21.30 -8.21
C GLY A 60 9.64 -21.68 -6.89
N PHE A 61 8.52 -21.04 -6.57
CA PHE A 61 7.75 -21.26 -5.33
C PHE A 61 6.36 -21.83 -5.58
N LEU A 62 6.02 -22.13 -6.84
CA LEU A 62 4.68 -22.53 -7.27
C LEU A 62 4.11 -23.67 -6.42
N GLU A 63 4.85 -24.77 -6.31
CA GLU A 63 4.41 -25.97 -5.60
C GLU A 63 4.22 -25.73 -4.09
N ILE A 64 4.81 -24.67 -3.53
CA ILE A 64 4.74 -24.32 -2.10
C ILE A 64 3.62 -23.32 -1.82
N GLN A 65 3.33 -22.41 -2.75
CA GLN A 65 2.44 -21.27 -2.51
C GLN A 65 1.07 -21.40 -3.16
N ILE A 66 0.91 -22.25 -4.18
CA ILE A 66 -0.31 -22.26 -4.98
C ILE A 66 -1.56 -22.61 -4.17
N GLU A 67 -1.50 -23.58 -3.24
CA GLU A 67 -2.67 -23.96 -2.43
C GLU A 67 -3.15 -22.86 -1.48
N THR A 68 -2.25 -21.94 -1.12
CA THR A 68 -2.60 -20.73 -0.36
C THR A 68 -3.19 -19.66 -1.27
N ALA A 69 -2.61 -19.49 -2.47
CA ALA A 69 -3.01 -18.46 -3.42
C ALA A 69 -4.34 -18.78 -4.13
N ILE A 70 -4.55 -20.05 -4.50
CA ILE A 70 -5.74 -20.55 -5.20
C ILE A 70 -6.16 -21.88 -4.54
N PRO A 71 -6.86 -21.85 -3.40
CA PRO A 71 -7.16 -23.08 -2.64
C PRO A 71 -8.10 -24.05 -3.36
N ASP A 72 -9.02 -23.53 -4.18
CA ASP A 72 -9.97 -24.33 -4.95
C ASP A 72 -9.34 -24.81 -6.26
N ARG A 73 -9.12 -26.13 -6.35
CA ARG A 73 -8.45 -26.80 -7.47
C ARG A 73 -9.30 -26.85 -8.75
N ASP A 74 -10.59 -26.59 -8.64
CA ASP A 74 -11.51 -26.49 -9.78
C ASP A 74 -11.62 -25.05 -10.31
N THR A 75 -10.92 -24.09 -9.68
CA THR A 75 -10.81 -22.73 -10.19
C THR A 75 -10.15 -22.75 -11.56
N PRO A 76 -10.77 -22.16 -12.60
CA PRO A 76 -10.12 -22.00 -13.89
C PRO A 76 -8.87 -21.11 -13.76
N ILE A 77 -7.72 -21.55 -14.27
CA ILE A 77 -6.45 -20.82 -14.19
C ILE A 77 -5.91 -20.56 -15.58
N VAL A 78 -5.61 -19.29 -15.85
CA VAL A 78 -4.83 -18.87 -17.03
C VAL A 78 -3.43 -18.52 -16.56
N ALA A 79 -2.50 -19.46 -16.69
CA ALA A 79 -1.10 -19.25 -16.31
C ALA A 79 -0.34 -18.52 -17.44
N TYR A 80 0.38 -17.46 -17.10
CA TYR A 80 1.21 -16.73 -18.05
C TYR A 80 2.58 -16.38 -17.47
N CYS A 81 3.53 -16.16 -18.37
CA CYS A 81 4.85 -15.63 -18.03
C CYS A 81 5.26 -14.58 -19.06
N GLN A 82 6.55 -14.28 -19.22
CA GLN A 82 6.98 -13.29 -20.22
C GLN A 82 6.70 -13.71 -21.66
N GLY A 83 6.83 -15.01 -22.00
CA GLY A 83 6.78 -15.51 -23.38
C GLY A 83 6.06 -16.84 -23.60
N GLY A 84 5.40 -17.40 -22.58
CA GLY A 84 4.64 -18.67 -22.64
C GLY A 84 5.38 -19.92 -22.16
N THR A 85 6.71 -19.96 -22.17
CA THR A 85 7.48 -21.18 -21.83
C THR A 85 7.38 -21.57 -20.34
N ARG A 86 7.60 -20.62 -19.42
CA ARG A 86 7.56 -20.89 -17.96
C ARG A 86 6.14 -21.25 -17.50
N SER A 87 5.14 -20.60 -18.08
CA SER A 87 3.73 -20.82 -17.76
C SER A 87 3.21 -22.17 -18.25
N LEU A 88 3.71 -22.67 -19.39
CA LEU A 88 3.38 -24.01 -19.85
C LEU A 88 3.93 -25.09 -18.89
N ILE A 89 5.16 -24.91 -18.41
CA ILE A 89 5.77 -25.80 -17.41
C ILE A 89 5.03 -25.68 -16.07
N ALA A 90 4.66 -24.47 -15.65
CA ALA A 90 3.87 -24.24 -14.45
C ALA A 90 2.50 -24.92 -14.55
N GLY A 91 1.78 -24.75 -15.65
CA GLY A 91 0.46 -25.37 -15.85
C GLY A 91 0.50 -26.89 -15.79
N ARG A 92 1.60 -27.51 -16.25
CA ARG A 92 1.79 -28.96 -16.12
C ARG A 92 1.93 -29.35 -14.67
N ALA A 93 2.76 -28.65 -13.90
CA ALA A 93 2.92 -28.89 -12.47
C ALA A 93 1.60 -28.72 -11.71
N LEU A 94 0.80 -27.69 -12.05
CA LEU A 94 -0.53 -27.48 -11.47
C LEU A 94 -1.47 -28.67 -11.76
N LYS A 95 -1.50 -29.17 -13.00
CA LYS A 95 -2.30 -30.36 -13.34
C LYS A 95 -1.82 -31.61 -12.61
N GLU A 96 -0.50 -31.80 -12.48
CA GLU A 96 0.09 -32.90 -11.69
C GLU A 96 -0.25 -32.78 -10.19
N MET A 97 -0.41 -31.56 -9.68
CA MET A 97 -0.88 -31.27 -8.33
C MET A 97 -2.40 -31.42 -8.17
N GLY A 98 -3.16 -31.59 -9.26
CA GLY A 98 -4.60 -31.86 -9.25
C GLY A 98 -5.50 -30.66 -9.54
N TYR A 99 -4.97 -29.54 -10.05
CA TYR A 99 -5.80 -28.46 -10.61
C TYR A 99 -6.40 -28.91 -11.93
N THR A 100 -7.71 -28.79 -12.08
CA THR A 100 -8.47 -29.46 -13.16
C THR A 100 -8.59 -28.61 -14.42
N ASP A 101 -8.76 -27.30 -14.26
CA ASP A 101 -8.90 -26.34 -15.35
C ASP A 101 -7.72 -25.36 -15.39
N VAL A 102 -6.68 -25.74 -16.12
CA VAL A 102 -5.46 -24.94 -16.28
C VAL A 102 -5.09 -24.84 -17.74
N VAL A 103 -4.94 -23.61 -18.22
CA VAL A 103 -4.45 -23.28 -19.56
C VAL A 103 -3.22 -22.39 -19.47
N SER A 104 -2.36 -22.42 -20.48
CA SER A 104 -1.23 -21.49 -20.59
C SER A 104 -1.47 -20.43 -21.67
N MET A 105 -1.23 -19.17 -21.34
CA MET A 105 -1.28 -18.09 -22.33
C MET A 105 -0.04 -18.10 -23.21
N ALA A 106 -0.22 -18.48 -24.48
CA ALA A 106 0.83 -18.46 -25.50
C ALA A 106 1.28 -17.02 -25.77
N GLY A 107 2.59 -16.82 -25.95
CA GLY A 107 3.17 -15.49 -26.14
C GLY A 107 3.33 -14.67 -24.85
N GLY A 108 2.59 -15.00 -23.79
CA GLY A 108 2.73 -14.39 -22.47
C GLY A 108 2.50 -12.87 -22.43
N TYR A 109 3.03 -12.23 -21.39
CA TYR A 109 2.93 -10.78 -21.16
C TYR A 109 3.56 -9.95 -22.29
N GLY A 110 4.63 -10.44 -22.94
CA GLY A 110 5.29 -9.73 -24.03
C GLY A 110 4.37 -9.51 -25.23
N VAL A 111 3.67 -10.55 -25.68
CA VAL A 111 2.69 -10.44 -26.78
C VAL A 111 1.45 -9.69 -26.31
N TRP A 112 1.00 -9.90 -25.07
CA TRP A 112 -0.13 -9.19 -24.49
C TRP A 112 0.04 -7.67 -24.56
N LYS A 113 1.18 -7.17 -24.05
CA LYS A 113 1.53 -5.74 -24.07
C LYS A 113 1.73 -5.24 -25.50
N GLY A 114 2.37 -6.03 -26.37
CA GLY A 114 2.59 -5.68 -27.78
C GLY A 114 1.30 -5.56 -28.60
N ALA A 115 0.27 -6.32 -28.24
CA ALA A 115 -1.06 -6.27 -28.86
C ALA A 115 -1.94 -5.12 -28.33
N GLY A 116 -1.48 -4.37 -27.32
CA GLY A 116 -2.23 -3.24 -26.76
C GLY A 116 -3.33 -3.64 -25.77
N HIS A 117 -3.31 -4.88 -25.25
CA HIS A 117 -4.26 -5.32 -24.24
C HIS A 117 -4.02 -4.62 -22.89
N PRO A 118 -5.06 -4.48 -22.03
CA PRO A 118 -4.93 -3.80 -20.75
C PRO A 118 -3.87 -4.43 -19.84
N TRP A 119 -2.97 -3.62 -19.31
CA TRP A 119 -1.98 -4.02 -18.31
C TRP A 119 -1.88 -2.92 -17.26
N THR A 120 -1.40 -3.28 -16.08
CA THR A 120 -1.17 -2.35 -14.97
C THR A 120 0.25 -2.52 -14.43
N GLN A 121 0.71 -1.52 -13.70
CA GLN A 121 2.02 -1.50 -13.06
C GLN A 121 1.82 -1.17 -11.58
N ASP A 122 2.51 -1.90 -10.72
CA ASP A 122 2.53 -1.59 -9.30
C ASP A 122 3.38 -0.34 -9.04
N HIS A 123 3.14 0.29 -7.88
CA HIS A 123 3.98 1.36 -7.40
C HIS A 123 5.45 0.91 -7.35
N GLN A 124 6.32 1.73 -7.93
CA GLN A 124 7.75 1.43 -7.99
C GLN A 124 8.43 1.91 -6.71
N PHE A 125 8.87 0.96 -5.90
CA PHE A 125 9.65 1.26 -4.69
C PHE A 125 11.13 1.39 -5.00
N THR A 126 11.82 2.33 -4.36
CA THR A 126 13.29 2.35 -4.37
C THR A 126 13.86 1.16 -3.57
N PRO A 127 15.13 0.77 -3.78
CA PRO A 127 15.76 -0.28 -2.97
C PRO A 127 15.69 -0.01 -1.45
N ASP A 128 15.85 1.25 -1.04
CA ASP A 128 15.78 1.66 0.36
C ASP A 128 14.35 1.50 0.91
N GLN A 129 13.33 1.84 0.13
CA GLN A 129 11.93 1.64 0.50
C GLN A 129 11.58 0.14 0.60
N LEU A 130 12.06 -0.67 -0.34
CA LEU A 130 11.85 -2.13 -0.30
C LEU A 130 12.43 -2.73 0.99
N GLN A 131 13.61 -2.27 1.41
CA GLN A 131 14.23 -2.69 2.66
C GLN A 131 13.45 -2.19 3.88
N ARG A 132 13.14 -0.89 3.93
CA ARG A 132 12.47 -0.22 5.05
C ARG A 132 11.09 -0.82 5.35
N TYR A 133 10.26 -1.00 4.31
CA TYR A 133 8.87 -1.47 4.46
C TYR A 133 8.70 -2.98 4.26
N SER A 134 9.81 -3.73 4.21
CA SER A 134 9.80 -5.20 4.02
C SER A 134 8.84 -5.94 4.95
N ARG A 135 8.66 -5.47 6.19
CA ARG A 135 7.72 -6.07 7.15
C ARG A 135 6.26 -5.78 6.85
N HIS A 136 5.94 -4.64 6.21
CA HIS A 136 4.58 -4.29 5.82
C HIS A 136 4.12 -5.08 4.60
N PHE A 137 5.03 -5.38 3.66
CA PHE A 137 4.72 -6.21 2.50
C PHE A 137 4.29 -7.63 2.86
N LEU A 138 4.64 -8.10 4.06
CA LEU A 138 4.24 -9.42 4.57
C LEU A 138 2.87 -9.42 5.25
N LEU A 139 2.28 -8.25 5.52
CA LEU A 139 0.96 -8.15 6.16
C LEU A 139 -0.13 -8.30 5.10
N PRO A 140 -1.03 -9.30 5.19
CA PRO A 140 -2.04 -9.56 4.16
C PRO A 140 -2.96 -8.37 3.85
N GLU A 141 -3.29 -7.54 4.84
CA GLU A 141 -4.18 -6.39 4.69
C GLU A 141 -3.44 -5.10 4.29
N VAL A 142 -2.10 -5.13 4.20
CA VAL A 142 -1.28 -4.00 3.74
C VAL A 142 -0.59 -4.36 2.43
N GLY A 143 0.34 -5.31 2.44
CA GLY A 143 1.08 -5.69 1.24
C GLY A 143 1.81 -4.52 0.59
N GLU A 144 2.19 -4.70 -0.67
CA GLU A 144 2.82 -3.64 -1.47
C GLU A 144 1.80 -2.56 -1.85
N GLU A 145 0.56 -2.93 -2.18
CA GLU A 145 -0.51 -1.99 -2.54
C GLU A 145 -0.86 -1.03 -1.39
N GLY A 146 -1.04 -1.55 -0.18
CA GLY A 146 -1.33 -0.74 1.01
C GLY A 146 -0.15 0.14 1.40
N GLN A 147 1.08 -0.34 1.24
CA GLN A 147 2.25 0.51 1.46
C GLN A 147 2.33 1.66 0.44
N ALA A 148 2.01 1.40 -0.83
CA ALA A 148 1.92 2.45 -1.84
C ALA A 148 0.86 3.50 -1.48
N LYS A 149 -0.33 3.05 -1.04
CA LYS A 149 -1.39 3.93 -0.52
C LYS A 149 -0.92 4.79 0.65
N LEU A 150 -0.13 4.24 1.57
CA LEU A 150 0.47 5.01 2.66
C LEU A 150 1.45 6.07 2.14
N LEU A 151 2.34 5.71 1.21
CA LEU A 151 3.30 6.64 0.61
C LEU A 151 2.64 7.77 -0.18
N ASP A 152 1.45 7.56 -0.72
CA ASP A 152 0.68 8.59 -1.42
C ASP A 152 -0.21 9.42 -0.49
N ALA A 153 -0.52 8.90 0.70
CA ALA A 153 -1.42 9.54 1.65
C ALA A 153 -0.85 10.81 2.29
N LYS A 154 -1.76 11.72 2.61
CA LYS A 154 -1.49 13.00 3.27
C LYS A 154 -2.31 13.11 4.54
N VAL A 155 -1.64 13.22 5.69
CA VAL A 155 -2.30 13.35 6.99
C VAL A 155 -1.96 14.69 7.63
N LEU A 156 -2.96 15.42 8.10
CA LEU A 156 -2.79 16.66 8.87
C LEU A 156 -2.98 16.38 10.36
N LEU A 157 -1.97 16.70 11.17
CA LEU A 157 -2.08 16.66 12.62
C LEU A 157 -2.33 18.07 13.18
N ILE A 158 -3.39 18.18 13.98
CA ILE A 158 -3.69 19.37 14.77
C ILE A 158 -3.06 19.20 16.15
N GLY A 159 -1.89 19.81 16.31
CA GLY A 159 -1.05 19.75 17.50
C GLY A 159 0.12 18.77 17.38
N ALA A 160 1.28 19.18 17.86
CA ALA A 160 2.50 18.37 18.04
C ALA A 160 2.70 17.93 19.51
N GLY A 161 1.66 18.08 20.34
CA GLY A 161 1.70 17.81 21.78
C GLY A 161 1.67 16.33 22.17
N GLY A 162 1.11 16.00 23.34
CA GLY A 162 1.18 14.64 23.90
C GLY A 162 0.46 13.56 23.07
N LEU A 163 -0.58 13.94 22.31
CA LEU A 163 -1.30 13.05 21.40
C LEU A 163 -0.72 13.08 19.97
N GLY A 164 -0.40 14.28 19.47
CA GLY A 164 0.19 14.45 18.15
C GLY A 164 1.58 13.84 18.02
N SER A 165 2.39 13.92 19.09
CA SER A 165 3.76 13.39 19.11
C SER A 165 3.85 11.90 18.75
N PRO A 166 3.23 10.98 19.50
CA PRO A 166 3.27 9.55 19.16
C PRO A 166 2.57 9.26 17.82
N THR A 167 1.49 9.98 17.50
CA THR A 167 0.75 9.75 16.26
C THR A 167 1.59 10.06 15.03
N ALA A 168 2.21 11.25 14.96
CA ALA A 168 3.07 11.61 13.84
C ALA A 168 4.31 10.69 13.76
N TYR A 169 4.86 10.26 14.90
CA TYR A 169 6.00 9.35 14.94
C TYR A 169 5.67 8.02 14.24
N TYR A 170 4.54 7.38 14.58
CA TYR A 170 4.15 6.12 13.97
C TYR A 170 3.66 6.28 12.52
N LEU A 171 3.00 7.40 12.17
CA LEU A 171 2.66 7.69 10.78
C LEU A 171 3.91 7.84 9.91
N ALA A 172 4.92 8.55 10.40
CA ALA A 172 6.19 8.69 9.68
C ALA A 172 6.93 7.36 9.59
N ALA A 173 6.99 6.58 10.68
CA ALA A 173 7.58 5.24 10.68
C ALA A 173 6.89 4.31 9.68
N ALA A 174 5.57 4.41 9.54
CA ALA A 174 4.78 3.63 8.61
C ALA A 174 4.93 4.07 7.14
N GLY A 175 5.55 5.22 6.89
CA GLY A 175 5.76 5.75 5.55
C GLY A 175 4.56 6.50 4.99
N VAL A 176 3.79 7.20 5.82
CA VAL A 176 2.80 8.17 5.31
C VAL A 176 3.52 9.25 4.52
N GLY A 177 3.17 9.43 3.25
CA GLY A 177 3.91 10.27 2.31
C GLY A 177 4.07 11.72 2.74
N THR A 178 2.96 12.35 3.15
CA THR A 178 2.98 13.73 3.64
C THR A 178 2.33 13.84 5.00
N ILE A 179 3.03 14.48 5.93
CA ILE A 179 2.55 14.77 7.28
C ILE A 179 2.56 16.28 7.47
N GLY A 180 1.38 16.89 7.51
CA GLY A 180 1.20 18.28 7.94
C GLY A 180 1.10 18.36 9.45
N ILE A 181 1.72 19.37 10.08
CA ILE A 181 1.65 19.56 11.53
C ILE A 181 1.34 21.02 11.82
N VAL A 182 0.24 21.27 12.53
CA VAL A 182 -0.19 22.61 12.94
C VAL A 182 -0.03 22.75 14.45
N ASP A 183 0.85 23.65 14.91
CA ASP A 183 1.04 23.97 16.34
C ASP A 183 1.69 25.36 16.45
N ASP A 184 1.15 26.24 17.29
CA ASP A 184 1.64 27.60 17.50
C ASP A 184 2.64 27.73 18.66
N ASP A 185 2.82 26.68 19.46
CA ASP A 185 3.71 26.73 20.62
C ASP A 185 5.18 26.44 20.27
N THR A 186 6.04 26.73 21.24
CA THR A 186 7.42 26.27 21.31
C THR A 186 7.56 25.06 22.24
N VAL A 187 8.65 24.30 22.08
CA VAL A 187 9.02 23.18 22.96
C VAL A 187 9.28 23.71 24.38
N ASP A 188 8.63 23.11 25.37
CA ASP A 188 8.81 23.41 26.78
C ASP A 188 9.30 22.18 27.54
N ARG A 189 10.27 22.37 28.43
CA ARG A 189 10.90 21.31 29.23
C ARG A 189 9.86 20.49 30.03
N SER A 190 8.84 21.13 30.59
CA SER A 190 7.79 20.47 31.38
C SER A 190 6.93 19.51 30.55
N ASN A 191 6.94 19.67 29.23
CA ASN A 191 6.17 18.85 28.32
C ASN A 191 6.92 17.61 27.79
N LEU A 192 8.25 17.55 27.97
CA LEU A 192 9.09 16.46 27.45
C LEU A 192 8.75 15.08 28.04
N GLN A 193 8.10 15.01 29.21
CA GLN A 193 7.66 13.74 29.81
C GLN A 193 6.64 12.96 28.96
N ARG A 194 5.98 13.63 28.00
CA ARG A 194 4.97 13.00 27.11
C ARG A 194 5.07 13.37 25.63
N GLN A 195 5.81 14.43 25.28
CA GLN A 195 5.92 14.92 23.90
C GLN A 195 7.20 14.39 23.23
N ILE A 196 7.16 13.12 22.83
CA ILE A 196 8.34 12.36 22.40
C ILE A 196 8.99 12.82 21.08
N LEU A 197 8.36 13.72 20.33
CA LEU A 197 8.99 14.33 19.15
C LEU A 197 10.04 15.37 19.51
N HIS A 198 10.07 15.82 20.76
CA HIS A 198 10.90 16.91 21.21
C HIS A 198 12.00 16.41 22.14
N THR A 199 13.08 17.17 22.22
CA THR A 199 14.26 16.84 23.03
C THR A 199 14.66 18.04 23.88
N GLU A 200 15.42 17.76 24.92
CA GLU A 200 16.00 18.76 25.84
C GLU A 200 16.77 19.86 25.10
N GLU A 201 17.53 19.49 24.08
CA GLU A 201 18.34 20.42 23.26
C GLU A 201 17.50 21.40 22.42
N ARG A 202 16.22 21.06 22.19
CA ARG A 202 15.30 21.85 21.35
C ARG A 202 14.30 22.66 22.14
N VAL A 203 14.45 22.79 23.46
CA VAL A 203 13.61 23.68 24.29
C VAL A 203 13.69 25.12 23.75
N GLY A 204 12.52 25.74 23.54
CA GLY A 204 12.36 27.07 22.93
C GLY A 204 12.23 27.08 21.40
N MET A 205 12.51 25.96 20.72
CA MET A 205 12.25 25.82 19.28
C MET A 205 10.75 25.72 19.00
N PRO A 206 10.21 26.23 17.88
CA PRO A 206 8.84 25.94 17.47
C PRO A 206 8.57 24.43 17.43
N LYS A 207 7.44 23.97 18.00
CA LYS A 207 7.17 22.52 18.06
C LYS A 207 7.11 21.89 16.68
N VAL A 208 6.52 22.57 15.70
CA VAL A 208 6.42 22.08 14.32
C VAL A 208 7.78 21.85 13.67
N GLU A 209 8.77 22.71 13.94
CA GLU A 209 10.15 22.55 13.45
C GLU A 209 10.87 21.41 14.18
N SER A 210 10.74 21.35 15.51
CA SER A 210 11.33 20.25 16.29
C SER A 210 10.75 18.90 15.89
N ALA A 211 9.46 18.83 15.57
CA ALA A 211 8.80 17.63 15.08
C ALA A 211 9.33 17.24 13.70
N GLN A 212 9.43 18.19 12.77
CA GLN A 212 9.98 17.97 11.44
C GLN A 212 11.37 17.34 11.49
N LEU A 213 12.28 17.87 12.30
CA LEU A 213 13.63 17.32 12.47
C LEU A 213 13.61 15.85 12.93
N THR A 214 12.75 15.52 13.90
CA THR A 214 12.64 14.14 14.41
C THR A 214 12.08 13.19 13.37
N LEU A 215 10.99 13.57 12.70
CA LEU A 215 10.29 12.72 11.75
C LEU A 215 11.11 12.48 10.48
N GLN A 216 11.76 13.52 9.95
CA GLN A 216 12.66 13.37 8.79
C GLN A 216 13.93 12.58 9.15
N GLY A 217 14.43 12.71 10.39
CA GLY A 217 15.51 11.87 10.89
C GLY A 217 15.13 10.40 11.04
N LEU A 218 13.86 10.11 11.34
CA LEU A 218 13.31 8.75 11.42
C LEU A 218 13.08 8.14 10.03
N ASN A 219 12.45 8.91 9.14
CA ASN A 219 12.10 8.47 7.80
C ASN A 219 12.27 9.60 6.77
N PRO A 220 13.34 9.59 5.96
CA PRO A 220 13.61 10.64 4.98
C PRO A 220 12.65 10.62 3.78
N ASP A 221 11.88 9.53 3.58
CA ASP A 221 10.86 9.44 2.53
C ASP A 221 9.64 10.33 2.83
N VAL A 222 9.45 10.71 4.10
CA VAL A 222 8.26 11.43 4.56
C VAL A 222 8.43 12.93 4.42
N LYS A 223 7.53 13.56 3.66
CA LYS A 223 7.44 15.01 3.57
C LYS A 223 6.71 15.58 4.78
N VAL A 224 7.43 16.27 5.66
CA VAL A 224 6.82 16.96 6.80
C VAL A 224 6.62 18.44 6.47
N VAL A 225 5.39 18.93 6.64
CA VAL A 225 5.02 20.32 6.36
C VAL A 225 4.63 21.02 7.67
N PRO A 226 5.48 21.92 8.20
CA PRO A 226 5.20 22.65 9.43
C PRO A 226 4.30 23.86 9.18
N TYR A 227 3.27 24.03 9.99
CA TYR A 227 2.41 25.21 10.06
C TYR A 227 2.49 25.80 11.47
N GLN A 228 3.36 26.80 11.66
CA GLN A 228 3.50 27.49 12.94
C GLN A 228 2.40 28.55 13.12
N GLU A 229 1.15 28.09 13.21
CA GLU A 229 -0.01 28.93 13.37
C GLU A 229 -1.10 28.23 14.18
N ARG A 230 -2.01 29.01 14.73
CA ARG A 230 -3.17 28.48 15.44
C ARG A 230 -4.31 28.23 14.44
N ILE A 231 -4.98 27.09 14.56
CA ILE A 231 -6.21 26.83 13.80
C ILE A 231 -7.29 27.84 14.17
N SER A 232 -7.90 28.45 13.16
CA SER A 232 -8.98 29.42 13.26
C SER A 232 -10.00 29.23 12.14
N SER A 233 -11.14 29.90 12.23
CA SER A 233 -12.15 29.90 11.16
C SER A 233 -11.63 30.51 9.85
N GLU A 234 -10.53 31.26 9.88
CA GLU A 234 -9.97 31.93 8.71
C GLU A 234 -9.04 31.00 7.90
N ASN A 235 -8.38 30.03 8.55
CA ASN A 235 -7.37 29.17 7.89
C ASN A 235 -7.76 27.68 7.81
N VAL A 236 -8.72 27.20 8.61
CA VAL A 236 -9.01 25.76 8.71
C VAL A 236 -9.36 25.12 7.37
N MET A 237 -10.14 25.80 6.53
CA MET A 237 -10.60 25.26 5.25
C MET A 237 -9.44 25.10 4.26
N SER A 238 -8.56 26.10 4.17
CA SER A 238 -7.38 26.04 3.30
C SER A 238 -6.37 25.01 3.79
N LEU A 239 -6.16 24.90 5.11
CA LEU A 239 -5.22 23.94 5.67
C LEU A 239 -5.66 22.49 5.42
N PHE A 240 -6.96 22.21 5.46
CA PHE A 240 -7.49 20.85 5.37
C PHE A 240 -7.66 20.36 3.93
N ALA A 241 -7.79 21.27 2.96
CA ALA A 241 -8.15 20.96 1.58
C ALA A 241 -7.25 19.88 0.95
N ASP A 242 -5.93 20.00 1.17
CA ASP A 242 -4.90 19.18 0.54
C ASP A 242 -4.59 17.86 1.27
N TYR A 243 -5.28 17.56 2.39
CA TYR A 243 -5.04 16.36 3.18
C TYR A 243 -6.21 15.37 3.08
N ASP A 244 -5.90 14.08 3.22
CA ASP A 244 -6.87 13.00 3.10
C ASP A 244 -7.55 12.72 4.44
N ILE A 245 -6.77 12.76 5.52
CA ILE A 245 -7.20 12.46 6.88
C ILE A 245 -6.72 13.58 7.82
N ILE A 246 -7.60 13.99 8.73
CA ILE A 246 -7.30 14.93 9.79
C ILE A 246 -7.20 14.14 11.10
N VAL A 247 -6.13 14.37 11.85
CA VAL A 247 -5.93 13.81 13.18
C VAL A 247 -5.89 14.95 14.17
N ASP A 248 -6.79 14.94 15.15
CA ASP A 248 -6.86 16.00 16.15
C ASP A 248 -6.72 15.45 17.57
N GLY A 249 -5.88 16.13 18.35
CA GLY A 249 -5.70 15.90 19.79
C GLY A 249 -6.17 17.09 20.62
N CYS A 250 -7.17 17.84 20.12
CA CYS A 250 -7.51 19.17 20.64
C CYS A 250 -8.09 19.08 22.06
N ASP A 251 -7.54 19.88 22.96
CA ASP A 251 -7.85 19.91 24.39
C ASP A 251 -8.92 20.94 24.78
N ASN A 252 -9.44 21.70 23.80
CA ASN A 252 -10.48 22.70 24.01
C ASN A 252 -11.67 22.50 23.07
N PHE A 253 -12.86 22.82 23.57
CA PHE A 253 -14.11 22.65 22.83
C PHE A 253 -14.17 23.49 21.53
N PRO A 254 -13.83 24.80 21.53
CA PRO A 254 -13.92 25.60 20.31
C PRO A 254 -13.15 25.02 19.12
N THR A 255 -11.89 24.61 19.32
CA THR A 255 -11.09 23.99 18.25
C THR A 255 -11.69 22.66 17.82
N ARG A 256 -12.19 21.84 18.75
CA ARG A 256 -12.80 20.54 18.42
C ARG A 256 -14.02 20.69 17.50
N TYR A 257 -14.92 21.62 17.81
CA TYR A 257 -16.10 21.88 16.96
C TYR A 257 -15.70 22.44 15.60
N LEU A 258 -14.75 23.39 15.57
CA LEU A 258 -14.25 23.96 14.33
C LEU A 258 -13.62 22.90 13.39
N VAL A 259 -12.78 22.01 13.95
CA VAL A 259 -12.13 20.92 13.20
C VAL A 259 -13.20 19.97 12.67
N ASN A 260 -14.17 19.58 13.49
CA ASN A 260 -15.26 18.71 13.06
C ASN A 260 -16.07 19.33 11.90
N ASP A 261 -16.47 20.58 12.04
CA ASP A 261 -17.29 21.26 11.02
C ASP A 261 -16.52 21.38 9.69
N ALA A 262 -15.23 21.72 9.74
CA ALA A 262 -14.37 21.75 8.56
C ALA A 262 -14.24 20.37 7.90
N CYS A 263 -14.06 19.30 8.68
CA CYS A 263 -14.02 17.93 8.17
C CYS A 263 -15.32 17.52 7.48
N VAL A 264 -16.48 17.88 8.05
CA VAL A 264 -17.78 17.63 7.43
C VAL A 264 -17.92 18.40 6.12
N PHE A 265 -17.59 19.70 6.09
CA PHE A 265 -17.71 20.51 4.87
C PHE A 265 -16.77 20.07 3.75
N LEU A 266 -15.60 19.53 4.09
CA LEU A 266 -14.59 19.08 3.11
C LEU A 266 -14.63 17.58 2.84
N ASN A 267 -15.58 16.85 3.43
CA ASN A 267 -15.69 15.39 3.37
C ASN A 267 -14.36 14.69 3.73
N LYS A 268 -13.76 15.09 4.86
CA LYS A 268 -12.51 14.54 5.38
C LYS A 268 -12.79 13.67 6.60
N THR A 269 -12.12 12.53 6.69
CA THR A 269 -12.18 11.69 7.90
C THR A 269 -11.43 12.39 9.03
N ASN A 270 -12.07 12.52 10.20
CA ASN A 270 -11.45 13.00 11.42
C ASN A 270 -11.16 11.85 12.38
N VAL A 271 -9.90 11.68 12.78
CA VAL A 271 -9.47 10.79 13.85
C VAL A 271 -9.20 11.62 15.10
N HIS A 272 -10.12 11.56 16.05
CA HIS A 272 -10.09 12.38 17.26
C HIS A 272 -9.55 11.59 18.46
N GLY A 273 -8.64 12.20 19.21
CA GLY A 273 -8.17 11.72 20.50
C GLY A 273 -8.28 12.77 21.60
N SER A 274 -8.54 12.34 22.84
CA SER A 274 -8.46 13.22 24.01
C SER A 274 -8.06 12.47 25.27
N ILE A 275 -7.47 13.20 26.22
CA ILE A 275 -7.01 12.66 27.51
C ILE A 275 -7.46 13.61 28.62
N PHE A 276 -7.97 13.05 29.71
CA PHE A 276 -8.21 13.77 30.96
C PHE A 276 -7.75 12.90 32.14
N GLN A 277 -6.69 13.36 32.82
CA GLN A 277 -6.06 12.63 33.93
C GLN A 277 -5.66 11.19 33.54
N PHE A 278 -6.40 10.19 34.04
CA PHE A 278 -6.15 8.77 33.82
C PHE A 278 -7.06 8.15 32.75
N GLU A 279 -7.90 8.96 32.11
CA GLU A 279 -8.85 8.53 31.09
C GLU A 279 -8.44 9.06 29.72
N GLY A 280 -8.60 8.21 28.70
CA GLY A 280 -8.37 8.55 27.30
C GLY A 280 -9.56 8.12 26.46
N GLN A 281 -9.84 8.89 25.42
CA GLN A 281 -10.87 8.59 24.43
C GLN A 281 -10.29 8.71 23.02
N THR A 282 -10.72 7.83 22.13
CA THR A 282 -10.43 7.89 20.70
C THR A 282 -11.69 7.56 19.92
N THR A 283 -11.91 8.24 18.80
CA THR A 283 -13.03 7.96 17.91
C THR A 283 -12.69 8.39 16.49
N VAL A 284 -13.36 7.78 15.51
CA VAL A 284 -13.25 8.14 14.10
C VAL A 284 -14.59 8.67 13.64
N PHE A 285 -14.58 9.86 13.05
CA PHE A 285 -15.73 10.47 12.39
C PHE A 285 -15.49 10.44 10.88
N GLN A 286 -16.30 9.66 10.17
CA GLN A 286 -16.27 9.57 8.72
C GLN A 286 -17.54 10.21 8.15
N PRO A 287 -17.44 11.41 7.53
CA PRO A 287 -18.58 12.03 6.84
C PRO A 287 -19.06 11.17 5.65
N HIS A 288 -20.33 11.35 5.28
CA HIS A 288 -21.02 10.63 4.20
C HIS A 288 -21.66 11.60 3.20
#